data_AF-A0A6N3F7L2-F1
#
_entry.id   AF-A0A6N3F7L2-F1
#
_cell.length_a   1.000
_cell.length_b   1.000
_cell.length_c   1.000
_cell.angle_alpha   90.00
_cell.angle_beta   90.00
_cell.angle_gamma   90.00
#
_symmetry.space_group_name_H-M   'P 1'
#
loop_
_entity.id
_entity.type
_entity.pdbx_description
1 polymer ?
#
loop_
_entity_poly.entity_id
_entity_poly.type
_entity_poly.pdbx_seq_one_letter_code
_entity_poly.pdbx_strand_id
1 'polypeptide(L)'
;MRNELLKELQIDDLQGENRELAECIGMEAFIKLVDVYGGTGRLYIPQPDTLLIPVRDKKICEQFNGGNIYELAHKWGLSDGYIRKIVKDRLAEIRRTPPTGQLSLDEFV
;
A
#
# COMPACT_ATOMS: atom_id res chain seq x y z
N MET A 1 27.34 22.43 -10.66
CA MET A 1 27.37 23.34 -9.50
C MET A 1 26.47 22.87 -8.36
N ARG A 2 25.14 23.11 -8.35
CA ARG A 2 24.29 22.70 -7.20
C ARG A 2 24.33 21.20 -6.89
N ASN A 3 24.25 20.35 -7.91
CA ASN A 3 24.26 18.89 -7.74
C ASN A 3 25.63 18.31 -7.41
N GLU A 4 26.71 19.08 -7.60
CA GLU A 4 28.06 18.68 -7.17
C GLU A 4 28.27 19.03 -5.70
N LEU A 5 27.84 20.23 -5.27
CA LEU A 5 27.89 20.65 -3.86
C LEU A 5 27.02 19.77 -2.95
N LEU A 6 25.87 19.31 -3.44
CA LEU A 6 25.02 18.36 -2.69
C LEU A 6 25.72 17.03 -2.39
N LYS A 7 26.70 16.60 -3.20
CA LYS A 7 27.45 15.37 -2.95
C LYS A 7 28.53 15.52 -1.88
N GLU A 8 28.94 16.76 -1.61
CA GLU A 8 29.92 17.07 -0.57
C GLU A 8 29.25 17.25 0.80
N LEU A 9 27.94 17.47 0.83
CA LEU A 9 27.15 17.66 2.04
C LEU A 9 27.33 16.48 3.02
N GLN A 10 27.75 16.77 4.25
CA GLN A 10 27.91 15.79 5.31
C GLN A 10 26.77 15.88 6.33
N ILE A 11 26.63 14.83 7.15
CA ILE A 11 25.58 14.78 8.17
C ILE A 11 25.72 15.89 9.21
N ASP A 12 26.95 16.29 9.53
CA ASP A 12 27.25 17.32 10.53
C ASP A 12 26.89 18.73 10.03
N ASP A 13 26.70 18.91 8.72
CA ASP A 13 26.21 20.15 8.14
C ASP A 13 24.69 20.33 8.31
N LEU A 14 23.98 19.26 8.71
CA LEU A 14 22.53 19.25 8.90
C LEU A 14 22.14 19.52 10.36
N GLN A 15 20.96 20.11 10.55
CA GLN A 15 20.39 20.39 11.87
C GLN A 15 18.89 20.08 11.91
N GLY A 16 18.40 19.78 13.12
CA GLY A 16 16.98 19.51 13.39
C GLY A 16 16.42 18.37 12.54
N GLU A 17 15.19 18.57 12.05
CA GLU A 17 14.44 17.56 11.28
C GLU A 17 15.19 17.03 10.05
N ASN A 18 16.01 17.88 9.39
CA ASN A 18 16.79 17.44 8.23
C ASN A 18 17.89 16.44 8.62
N ARG A 19 18.53 16.65 9.76
CA ARG A 19 19.54 15.72 10.30
C ARG A 19 18.88 14.42 10.73
N GLU A 20 17.80 14.50 11.49
CA GLU A 20 17.03 13.33 11.93
C GLU A 20 16.55 12.48 10.75
N LEU A 21 16.04 13.14 9.70
CA LEU A 21 15.61 12.46 8.48
C LEU A 21 16.79 11.79 7.77
N ALA A 22 17.91 12.50 7.61
CA ALA A 22 19.12 11.96 6.98
C ALA A 22 19.75 10.80 7.78
N GLU A 23 19.69 10.82 9.10
CA GLU A 23 20.09 9.69 9.97
C GLU A 23 19.15 8.50 9.79
N CYS A 24 17.85 8.74 9.61
CA CYS A 24 16.84 7.71 9.42
C CYS A 24 16.95 6.99 8.06
N ILE A 25 17.16 7.72 6.96
CA ILE A 25 17.14 7.16 5.60
C ILE A 25 18.54 7.03 4.96
N GLY A 26 19.56 7.61 5.57
CA GLY A 26 20.92 7.72 5.04
C GLY A 26 21.14 8.96 4.16
N MET A 27 22.37 9.48 4.16
CA MET A 27 22.74 10.71 3.42
C MET A 27 22.49 10.61 1.91
N GLU A 28 22.77 9.46 1.28
CA GLU A 28 22.56 9.28 -0.16
C GLU A 28 21.08 9.44 -0.54
N ALA A 29 20.19 8.78 0.22
CA ALA A 29 18.76 8.86 0.00
C ALA A 29 18.21 10.26 0.31
N PHE A 30 18.73 10.91 1.36
CA PHE A 30 18.38 12.28 1.72
C PHE A 30 18.76 13.28 0.61
N ILE A 31 19.99 13.20 0.08
CA ILE A 31 20.44 14.05 -1.04
C ILE A 31 19.53 13.87 -2.25
N LYS A 32 19.19 12.63 -2.60
CA LYS A 32 18.27 12.35 -3.72
C LYS A 32 16.88 12.91 -3.46
N LEU A 33 16.37 12.80 -2.23
CA LEU A 33 15.07 13.34 -1.86
C LEU A 33 15.03 14.87 -2.01
N VAL A 34 16.07 15.56 -1.54
CA VAL A 34 16.18 17.03 -1.64
C VAL A 34 16.36 17.48 -3.09
N ASP A 35 17.16 16.77 -3.90
CA ASP A 35 17.37 17.11 -5.32
C ASP A 35 16.07 16.98 -6.14
N VAL A 36 15.27 15.95 -5.86
CA VAL A 36 14.03 15.68 -6.63
C VAL A 36 12.83 16.47 -6.11
N TYR A 37 12.66 16.57 -4.79
CA TYR A 37 11.45 17.11 -4.16
C TYR A 37 11.66 18.42 -3.41
N GLY A 38 12.90 18.86 -3.19
CA GLY A 38 13.23 20.08 -2.45
C GLY A 38 12.65 21.33 -3.12
N GLY A 39 12.09 22.24 -2.32
CA GLY A 39 11.51 23.50 -2.79
C GLY A 39 10.20 23.38 -3.56
N THR A 40 9.66 22.17 -3.74
CA THR A 40 8.37 21.97 -4.45
C THR A 40 7.15 22.34 -3.60
N GLY A 41 7.29 22.39 -2.27
CA GLY A 41 6.20 22.61 -1.32
C GLY A 41 5.15 21.48 -1.27
N ARG A 42 5.40 20.34 -1.93
CA ARG A 42 4.41 19.28 -2.18
C ARG A 42 4.73 17.94 -1.52
N LEU A 43 5.82 17.84 -0.75
CA LEU A 43 6.22 16.57 -0.15
C LEU A 43 5.42 16.32 1.13
N TYR A 44 4.38 15.52 1.02
CA TYR A 44 3.63 14.97 2.14
C TYR A 44 4.10 13.53 2.42
N ILE A 45 4.42 13.22 3.68
CA ILE A 45 4.68 11.85 4.12
C ILE A 45 3.36 11.27 4.67
N PRO A 46 2.73 10.32 3.96
CA PRO A 46 1.46 9.75 4.39
C PRO A 46 1.61 8.89 5.64
N GLN A 47 0.52 8.79 6.40
CA GLN A 47 0.42 7.79 7.46
C GLN A 47 0.53 6.37 6.86
N PRO A 48 1.28 5.46 7.51
CA PRO A 48 1.44 4.08 7.02
C PRO A 48 0.11 3.41 6.71
N ASP A 49 -0.89 3.58 7.57
CA ASP A 49 -2.22 2.98 7.42
C ASP A 49 -2.87 3.32 6.07
N THR A 50 -2.70 4.54 5.59
CA THR A 50 -3.24 4.98 4.29
C THR A 50 -2.61 4.20 3.13
N LEU A 51 -1.30 3.94 3.20
CA LEU A 51 -0.58 3.18 2.18
C LEU A 51 -0.83 1.66 2.28
N LEU A 52 -1.16 1.18 3.48
CA LEU A 52 -1.40 -0.24 3.74
C LEU A 52 -2.80 -0.70 3.32
N ILE A 53 -3.77 0.19 3.17
CA ILE A 53 -5.15 -0.12 2.71
C ILE A 53 -5.15 -1.07 1.49
N PRO A 54 -4.51 -0.76 0.34
CA PRO A 54 -4.55 -1.64 -0.82
C PRO A 54 -3.92 -3.01 -0.57
N VAL A 55 -2.86 -3.07 0.24
CA VAL A 55 -2.17 -4.33 0.59
C VAL A 55 -3.05 -5.19 1.50
N ARG A 56 -3.68 -4.57 2.50
CA ARG A 56 -4.64 -5.21 3.41
C ARG A 56 -5.83 -5.75 2.64
N ASP A 57 -6.44 -4.92 1.79
CA ASP A 57 -7.65 -5.27 1.04
C ASP A 57 -7.39 -6.44 0.08
N LYS A 58 -6.21 -6.45 -0.58
CA LYS A 58 -5.76 -7.61 -1.36
C LYS A 58 -5.70 -8.88 -0.53
N LYS A 59 -5.06 -8.84 0.65
CA LYS A 59 -4.97 -10.00 1.56
C LYS A 59 -6.34 -10.46 2.08
N ILE A 60 -7.28 -9.55 2.29
CA ILE A 60 -8.65 -9.86 2.68
C ILE A 60 -9.35 -10.63 1.54
N CYS A 61 -9.23 -10.16 0.29
CA CYS A 61 -9.78 -10.85 -0.87
C CYS A 61 -9.19 -12.26 -1.07
N GLU A 62 -7.88 -12.43 -0.86
CA GLU A 62 -7.21 -13.73 -0.94
C GLU A 62 -7.71 -14.73 0.12
N GLN A 63 -8.06 -14.25 1.31
CA GLN A 63 -8.57 -15.07 2.42
C GLN A 63 -10.09 -15.26 2.40
N PHE A 64 -10.79 -14.60 1.49
CA PHE A 64 -12.24 -14.68 1.40
C PHE A 64 -12.70 -15.99 0.75
N ASN A 65 -13.52 -16.75 1.47
CA ASN A 65 -14.01 -18.07 1.04
C ASN A 65 -15.46 -18.07 0.56
N GLY A 66 -16.09 -16.90 0.44
CA GLY A 66 -17.49 -16.74 0.03
C GLY A 66 -18.47 -16.52 1.17
N GLY A 67 -18.09 -16.84 2.43
CA GLY A 67 -18.98 -16.74 3.59
C GLY A 67 -18.35 -16.21 4.88
N ASN A 68 -17.02 -16.14 4.98
CA ASN A 68 -16.29 -15.78 6.19
C ASN A 68 -16.19 -14.27 6.49
N ILE A 69 -17.24 -13.50 6.19
CA ILE A 69 -17.24 -12.03 6.38
C ILE A 69 -16.99 -11.64 7.84
N TYR A 70 -17.71 -12.28 8.77
CA TYR A 70 -17.60 -12.00 10.20
C TYR A 70 -16.20 -12.32 10.74
N GLU A 71 -15.62 -13.44 10.34
CA GLU A 71 -14.27 -13.84 10.74
C GLU A 71 -13.21 -12.85 10.24
N LEU A 72 -13.33 -12.39 8.99
CA LEU A 72 -12.43 -11.39 8.42
C LEU A 72 -12.60 -10.03 9.08
N ALA A 73 -13.84 -9.61 9.38
CA ALA A 73 -14.13 -8.38 10.10
C ALA A 73 -13.44 -8.36 11.46
N HIS A 74 -13.59 -9.44 12.23
CA HIS A 74 -12.93 -9.59 13.52
C HIS A 74 -11.39 -9.62 13.41
N LYS A 75 -10.85 -10.42 12.47
CA LYS A 75 -9.41 -10.58 12.27
C LYS A 75 -8.71 -9.27 11.92
N TRP A 76 -9.34 -8.45 11.10
CA TRP A 76 -8.75 -7.21 10.57
C TRP A 76 -9.24 -5.95 11.30
N GLY A 77 -10.11 -6.09 12.31
CA GLY A 77 -10.66 -4.96 13.06
C GLY A 77 -11.53 -4.03 12.19
N LEU A 78 -12.24 -4.58 11.21
CA LEU A 78 -13.06 -3.84 10.24
C LEU A 78 -14.53 -4.13 10.45
N SER A 79 -15.40 -3.24 9.99
CA SER A 79 -16.84 -3.52 9.97
C SER A 79 -17.19 -4.52 8.87
N ASP A 80 -18.22 -5.34 9.12
CA ASP A 80 -18.79 -6.26 8.13
C ASP A 80 -19.12 -5.57 6.80
N GLY A 81 -19.66 -4.36 6.86
CA GLY A 81 -20.01 -3.59 5.66
C GLY A 81 -18.79 -3.23 4.82
N TYR A 82 -17.66 -2.92 5.47
CA TYR A 82 -16.42 -2.60 4.79
C TYR A 82 -15.75 -3.85 4.20
N ILE A 83 -15.77 -4.97 4.92
CA ILE A 83 -15.35 -6.28 4.37
C ILE A 83 -16.19 -6.63 3.13
N ARG A 84 -17.52 -6.50 3.20
CA ARG A 84 -18.41 -6.72 2.04
C ARG A 84 -18.04 -5.87 0.83
N LYS A 85 -17.62 -4.61 1.05
CA LYS A 85 -17.17 -3.73 -0.01
C LYS A 85 -15.87 -4.22 -0.63
N ILE A 86 -14.90 -4.64 0.20
CA ILE A 86 -13.60 -5.16 -0.24
C ILE A 86 -13.78 -6.43 -1.08
N VAL A 87 -14.56 -7.40 -0.59
CA VAL A 87 -14.69 -8.72 -1.23
C VAL A 87 -15.76 -8.79 -2.33
N LYS A 88 -16.37 -7.66 -2.69
CA LYS A 88 -17.53 -7.61 -3.60
C LYS A 88 -17.27 -8.34 -4.93
N ASP A 89 -16.15 -8.05 -5.56
CA ASP A 89 -15.81 -8.61 -6.88
C ASP A 89 -15.46 -10.10 -6.76
N ARG A 90 -14.69 -10.46 -5.71
CA ARG A 90 -14.37 -11.85 -5.38
C ARG A 90 -15.61 -12.69 -5.12
N LEU A 91 -16.60 -12.14 -4.42
CA LEU A 91 -17.89 -12.80 -4.19
C LEU A 91 -18.67 -13.01 -5.49
N ALA A 92 -18.62 -12.04 -6.42
CA ALA A 92 -19.25 -12.18 -7.73
C ALA A 92 -18.58 -13.28 -8.57
N GLU A 93 -17.24 -13.39 -8.52
CA GLU A 93 -16.50 -14.50 -9.15
C GLU A 93 -16.96 -15.85 -8.60
N ILE A 94 -16.92 -16.03 -7.28
CA ILE A 94 -17.31 -17.28 -6.61
C ILE A 94 -18.75 -17.68 -6.98
N ARG A 95 -19.66 -16.70 -7.11
CA ARG A 95 -21.06 -16.93 -7.50
C ARG A 95 -21.24 -17.28 -8.97
N ARG A 96 -20.34 -16.83 -9.84
CA ARG A 96 -20.35 -17.14 -11.28
C ARG A 96 -19.75 -18.52 -11.57
N THR A 97 -18.83 -18.98 -10.71
CA THR A 97 -18.21 -20.29 -10.86
C THR A 97 -19.29 -21.38 -10.89
N PRO A 98 -19.33 -22.23 -11.92
CA PRO A 98 -20.28 -23.33 -11.96
C PRO A 98 -20.07 -24.27 -10.76
N PRO A 99 -21.15 -24.84 -10.20
CA PRO A 99 -21.04 -25.84 -9.16
C PRO A 99 -20.13 -26.99 -9.57
N THR A 100 -19.44 -27.58 -8.61
CA THR A 100 -18.53 -28.71 -8.84
C THR A 100 -19.21 -29.82 -9.64
N GLY A 101 -18.68 -30.11 -10.84
CA GLY A 101 -19.21 -31.13 -11.76
C GLY A 101 -20.02 -30.59 -12.95
N GLN A 102 -20.22 -29.28 -13.05
CA GLN A 102 -20.90 -28.64 -14.18
C GLN A 102 -19.88 -27.93 -15.09
N LEU A 103 -19.90 -28.24 -16.39
CA LEU A 103 -19.08 -27.57 -17.41
C LEU A 103 -19.65 -26.17 -17.70
N SER A 104 -18.75 -25.21 -17.96
CA SER A 104 -19.15 -23.86 -18.33
C SER A 104 -19.47 -23.78 -19.82
N LEU A 105 -20.38 -22.88 -20.23
CA LEU A 105 -20.73 -22.68 -21.65
C LEU A 105 -19.52 -22.29 -22.51
N ASP A 106 -18.51 -21.65 -21.91
CA ASP A 106 -17.27 -21.22 -22.58
C ASP A 106 -16.34 -22.40 -22.91
N GLU A 107 -16.56 -23.59 -22.35
CA GLU A 107 -15.79 -24.80 -22.65
C GLU A 107 -16.32 -25.56 -23.88
N PHE A 108 -17.43 -25.09 -24.49
CA PHE A 108 -18.09 -25.73 -25.63
C PHE A 108 -17.97 -24.96 -26.96
N VAL A 109 -17.16 -23.89 -27.02
CA VAL A 109 -16.97 -23.03 -28.20
C VAL A 109 -15.51 -23.10 -28.69
#